data_AF-A0A958WTK5-F1
#
_entry.id   AF-A0A958WTK5-F1
#
_cell.length_a   1.000
_cell.length_b   1.000
_cell.length_c   1.000
_cell.angle_alpha   90.00
_cell.angle_beta   90.00
_cell.angle_gamma   90.00
#
_symmetry.space_group_name_H-M   'P 1'
#
loop_
_entity.id
_entity.type
_entity.pdbx_description
1 polymer ?
#
loop_
_entity_poly.entity_id
_entity_poly.type
_entity_poly.pdbx_seq_one_letter_code
_entity_poly.pdbx_strand_id
1 'polypeptide(L)'
;MNKLPGLLLLPALLFFYQNAMAQIPVSGYNHVALAVKDIEASAKFYRETVGLEPIPVPEDLKAIRSWFKIAPGQELHLLAGRTDPVANNDRNGAHYSWTIPDADPIEQYLLKIGLPYHRQQRFDGAWQIYITDPDGYVIELNEPKVIWQNLFNDQDLAGWDTYLGPQFPATGEDRTGIQPIGLNVDPKGTFSVVTEDGVKAIRISGEQFGGISTKDEFENYHLHLEFKWGKHKYHPKENAKMDSGVLYHANGEHGVDWGFWMQSQEFQIQEGDCGDYWGVAGAVMDVPVLKKGDKDWVFDPKGDMTTFIDNSAVGRHAIKNPDAERPTGAWNTIDLYCYGDTAIHVVNGKVVMVLYHSRHPLGDGFEPLTKGKIQLQSEGAEIFYKSIRITPITHLPEKLLQ
;
A
#
# COMPACT_ATOMS: atom_id res chain seq x y z
N MET A 1 23.32 67.12 31.88
CA MET A 1 22.69 66.59 30.64
C MET A 1 21.94 65.32 31.02
N ASN A 2 20.68 65.46 31.44
CA ASN A 2 19.80 64.36 31.82
C ASN A 2 18.72 64.23 30.73
N LYS A 3 18.61 63.06 30.10
CA LYS A 3 17.43 62.66 29.32
C LYS A 3 17.16 61.18 29.56
N LEU A 4 16.17 60.89 30.40
CA LEU A 4 15.40 59.64 30.34
C LEU A 4 14.45 59.73 29.15
N PRO A 5 14.27 58.68 28.33
CA PRO A 5 13.09 58.55 27.48
C PRO A 5 11.98 57.84 28.24
N GLY A 6 10.79 58.41 28.16
CA GLY A 6 9.58 57.95 28.83
C GLY A 6 9.01 56.65 28.25
N LEU A 7 8.47 55.85 29.16
CA LEU A 7 7.71 54.64 28.94
C LEU A 7 6.35 54.98 28.32
N LEU A 8 6.13 54.62 27.06
CA LEU A 8 4.83 54.71 26.39
C LEU A 8 4.02 53.43 26.71
N LEU A 9 3.06 53.56 27.62
CA LEU A 9 2.00 52.59 27.87
C LEU A 9 1.06 52.56 26.66
N LEU A 10 1.14 51.51 25.85
CA LEU A 10 0.11 51.14 24.89
C LEU A 10 -1.08 50.54 25.67
N PRO A 11 -2.32 51.04 25.50
CA PRO A 11 -3.47 50.43 26.14
C PRO A 11 -3.72 49.08 25.49
N ALA A 12 -3.71 48.03 26.32
CA ALA A 12 -4.15 46.71 25.95
C ALA A 12 -5.62 46.79 25.49
N LEU A 13 -5.83 46.69 24.18
CA LEU A 13 -7.14 46.36 23.61
C LEU A 13 -7.49 44.94 24.03
N LEU A 14 -8.10 44.83 25.20
CA LEU A 14 -8.91 43.70 25.63
C LEU A 14 -10.07 43.58 24.63
N PHE A 15 -9.84 42.85 23.54
CA PHE A 15 -10.94 42.29 22.77
C PHE A 15 -11.65 41.27 23.65
N PHE A 16 -12.82 41.67 24.13
CA PHE A 16 -13.81 40.78 24.73
C PHE A 16 -14.13 39.67 23.73
N TYR A 17 -13.55 38.47 23.94
CA TYR A 17 -14.04 37.24 23.34
C TYR A 17 -15.39 36.88 24.01
N GLN A 18 -16.46 37.57 23.64
CA GLN A 18 -17.81 37.07 23.80
C GLN A 18 -18.24 36.45 22.47
N ASN A 19 -17.70 35.26 22.16
CA ASN A 19 -18.42 34.35 21.27
C ASN A 19 -19.41 33.59 22.13
N ALA A 20 -20.67 34.02 22.11
CA ALA A 20 -21.78 33.19 22.56
C ALA A 20 -21.76 31.92 21.69
N MET A 21 -21.41 30.78 22.29
CA MET A 21 -21.33 29.52 21.56
C MET A 21 -22.74 29.12 21.11
N ALA A 22 -22.98 29.15 19.80
CA ALA A 22 -24.25 28.75 19.19
C ALA A 22 -24.50 27.22 19.28
N GLN A 23 -23.49 26.45 19.67
CA GLN A 23 -23.48 24.98 19.71
C GLN A 23 -22.57 24.47 20.85
N ILE A 24 -22.74 23.20 21.23
CA ILE A 24 -21.90 22.53 22.24
C ILE A 24 -20.52 22.21 21.62
N PRO A 25 -19.40 22.69 22.18
CA PRO A 25 -18.06 22.44 21.64
C PRO A 25 -17.54 21.06 22.08
N VAL A 26 -17.97 20.01 21.40
CA VAL A 26 -17.44 18.66 21.65
C VAL A 26 -16.02 18.56 21.09
N SER A 27 -15.04 18.27 21.96
CA SER A 27 -13.62 18.16 21.59
C SER A 27 -13.14 16.73 21.34
N GLY A 28 -13.95 15.73 21.72
CA GLY A 28 -13.60 14.32 21.56
C GLY A 28 -14.59 13.38 22.24
N TYR A 29 -14.31 12.08 22.14
CA TYR A 29 -15.05 11.02 22.80
C TYR A 29 -14.31 10.62 24.09
N ASN A 30 -14.98 10.70 25.25
CA ASN A 30 -14.32 10.48 26.54
C ASN A 30 -14.48 9.03 27.03
N HIS A 31 -15.70 8.51 27.14
CA HIS A 31 -15.92 7.13 27.56
C HIS A 31 -17.24 6.58 27.03
N VAL A 32 -17.32 5.25 26.99
CA VAL A 32 -18.60 4.51 26.92
C VAL A 32 -18.90 3.92 28.30
N ALA A 33 -20.14 4.02 28.76
CA ALA A 33 -20.58 3.38 29.99
C ALA A 33 -21.63 2.29 29.70
N LEU A 34 -21.39 1.08 30.19
CA LEU A 34 -22.27 -0.07 30.01
C LEU A 34 -22.81 -0.52 31.36
N ALA A 35 -24.14 -0.58 31.47
CA ALA A 35 -24.78 -1.27 32.58
C ALA A 35 -24.61 -2.79 32.36
N VAL A 36 -24.13 -3.52 33.35
CA VAL A 36 -23.88 -4.96 33.26
C VAL A 36 -24.59 -5.71 34.39
N LYS A 37 -24.97 -6.95 34.12
CA LYS A 37 -25.65 -7.81 35.08
C LYS A 37 -24.68 -8.34 36.14
N ASP A 38 -23.46 -8.67 35.72
CA ASP A 38 -22.41 -9.23 36.57
C ASP A 38 -21.08 -8.50 36.30
N ILE A 39 -20.63 -7.70 37.27
CA ILE A 39 -19.38 -6.92 37.15
C ILE A 39 -18.17 -7.83 37.02
N GLU A 40 -18.11 -8.95 37.71
CA GLU A 40 -16.94 -9.84 37.68
C GLU A 40 -16.83 -10.54 36.33
N ALA A 41 -17.95 -11.09 35.84
CA ALA A 41 -17.99 -11.75 34.54
C ALA A 41 -17.63 -10.80 33.39
N SER A 42 -18.21 -9.59 33.38
CA SER A 42 -17.94 -8.60 32.34
C SER A 42 -16.51 -8.04 32.45
N ALA A 43 -16.02 -7.74 33.67
CA ALA A 43 -14.63 -7.31 33.86
C ALA A 43 -13.63 -8.38 33.41
N LYS A 44 -13.93 -9.66 33.64
CA LYS A 44 -13.11 -10.77 33.15
C LYS A 44 -13.06 -10.79 31.62
N PHE A 45 -14.20 -10.65 30.94
CA PHE A 45 -14.26 -10.61 29.48
C PHE A 45 -13.39 -9.46 28.90
N TYR A 46 -13.59 -8.23 29.37
CA TYR A 46 -12.83 -7.09 28.83
C TYR A 46 -11.33 -7.15 29.17
N ARG A 47 -10.96 -7.70 30.34
CA ARG A 47 -9.56 -7.88 30.73
C ARG A 47 -8.85 -9.01 30.00
N GLU A 48 -9.47 -10.18 29.94
CA GLU A 48 -8.80 -11.42 29.53
C GLU A 48 -9.12 -11.82 28.09
N THR A 49 -10.36 -11.58 27.64
CA THR A 49 -10.77 -11.89 26.26
C THR A 49 -10.38 -10.76 25.32
N VAL A 50 -10.73 -9.52 25.64
CA VAL A 50 -10.40 -8.34 24.81
C VAL A 50 -8.98 -7.84 25.07
N GLY A 51 -8.47 -7.97 26.30
CA GLY A 51 -7.10 -7.57 26.65
C GLY A 51 -6.96 -6.10 27.10
N LEU A 52 -8.04 -5.46 27.55
CA LEU A 52 -7.99 -4.06 27.98
C LEU A 52 -7.27 -3.90 29.33
N GLU A 53 -6.51 -2.80 29.45
CA GLU A 53 -5.82 -2.42 30.67
C GLU A 53 -6.83 -1.88 31.71
N PRO A 54 -6.94 -2.49 32.92
CA PRO A 54 -7.81 -1.97 33.97
C PRO A 54 -7.34 -0.61 34.51
N ILE A 55 -8.28 0.26 34.84
CA ILE A 55 -8.04 1.56 35.48
C ILE A 55 -8.48 1.50 36.95
N PRO A 56 -7.75 2.14 37.89
CA PRO A 56 -8.18 2.21 39.29
C PRO A 56 -9.56 2.81 39.47
N VAL A 57 -10.37 2.14 40.28
CA VAL A 57 -11.69 2.60 40.74
C VAL A 57 -11.60 2.88 42.25
N PRO A 58 -12.26 3.93 42.76
CA PRO A 58 -12.37 4.18 44.20
C PRO A 58 -12.80 2.94 44.98
N GLU A 59 -12.21 2.70 46.15
CA GLU A 59 -12.37 1.44 46.90
C GLU A 59 -13.84 1.12 47.21
N ASP A 60 -14.63 2.13 47.55
CA ASP A 60 -16.05 2.05 47.86
C ASP A 60 -16.92 1.71 46.65
N LEU A 61 -16.40 1.87 45.42
CA LEU A 61 -17.12 1.63 44.18
C LEU A 61 -16.73 0.32 43.49
N LYS A 62 -15.65 -0.35 43.89
CA LYS A 62 -15.14 -1.57 43.24
C LYS A 62 -16.16 -2.72 43.18
N ALA A 63 -17.08 -2.78 44.14
CA ALA A 63 -18.14 -3.79 44.16
C ALA A 63 -19.17 -3.61 43.02
N ILE A 64 -19.29 -2.41 42.45
CA ILE A 64 -20.33 -2.05 41.49
C ILE A 64 -19.80 -1.35 40.22
N ARG A 65 -18.48 -1.19 40.10
CA ARG A 65 -17.82 -0.52 38.98
C ARG A 65 -16.54 -1.26 38.58
N SER A 66 -16.26 -1.30 37.28
CA SER A 66 -14.96 -1.70 36.74
C SER A 66 -14.63 -0.86 35.51
N TRP A 67 -13.45 -0.26 35.46
CA TRP A 67 -13.06 0.67 34.39
C TRP A 67 -11.85 0.15 33.63
N PHE A 68 -11.81 0.44 32.33
CA PHE A 68 -10.76 -0.01 31.42
C PHE A 68 -10.35 1.11 30.48
N LYS A 69 -9.08 1.10 30.08
CA LYS A 69 -8.55 1.96 29.04
C LYS A 69 -8.78 1.31 27.68
N ILE A 70 -9.46 2.03 26.78
CA ILE A 70 -9.66 1.62 25.38
C ILE A 70 -8.49 2.11 24.53
N ALA A 71 -8.21 3.42 24.62
CA ALA A 71 -7.20 4.14 23.84
C ALA A 71 -6.72 5.37 24.64
N PRO A 72 -5.70 6.13 24.18
CA PRO A 72 -5.30 7.36 24.87
C PRO A 72 -6.48 8.32 25.10
N GLY A 73 -6.83 8.55 26.37
CA GLY A 73 -7.93 9.43 26.78
C GLY A 73 -9.35 8.86 26.57
N GLN A 74 -9.48 7.57 26.26
CA GLN A 74 -10.76 6.90 26.04
C GLN A 74 -10.95 5.71 26.98
N GLU A 75 -12.10 5.64 27.64
CA GLU A 75 -12.36 4.64 28.69
C GLU A 75 -13.65 3.84 28.45
N LEU A 76 -13.67 2.62 28.98
CA LEU A 76 -14.88 1.81 29.14
C LEU A 76 -15.22 1.73 30.62
N HIS A 77 -16.45 2.11 30.97
CA HIS A 77 -16.96 2.04 32.33
C HIS A 77 -18.05 0.98 32.45
N LEU A 78 -17.81 -0.08 33.22
CA LEU A 78 -18.82 -1.08 33.57
C LEU A 78 -19.53 -0.69 34.86
N LEU A 79 -20.87 -0.74 34.85
CA LEU A 79 -21.72 -0.32 35.96
C LEU A 79 -22.68 -1.45 36.34
N ALA A 80 -22.67 -1.89 37.60
CA ALA A 80 -23.60 -2.92 38.05
C ALA A 80 -25.05 -2.41 37.98
N GLY A 81 -25.99 -3.34 37.79
CA GLY A 81 -27.42 -3.08 37.99
C GLY A 81 -28.31 -3.36 36.78
N ARG A 82 -27.77 -3.94 35.71
CA ARG A 82 -28.60 -4.36 34.58
C ARG A 82 -29.43 -5.60 34.95
N THR A 83 -30.74 -5.54 34.72
CA THR A 83 -31.66 -6.67 34.95
C THR A 83 -32.22 -7.25 33.66
N ASP A 84 -32.34 -6.44 32.62
CA ASP A 84 -32.91 -6.83 31.32
C ASP A 84 -31.80 -7.14 30.30
N PRO A 85 -32.03 -8.07 29.35
CA PRO A 85 -31.05 -8.33 28.29
C PRO A 85 -30.81 -7.10 27.41
N VAL A 86 -29.68 -7.04 26.70
CA VAL A 86 -29.44 -6.03 25.66
C VAL A 86 -30.37 -6.29 24.48
N ALA A 87 -31.19 -5.29 24.13
CA ALA A 87 -32.07 -5.33 22.97
C ALA A 87 -31.34 -4.82 21.71
N ASN A 88 -31.79 -5.23 20.52
CA ASN A 88 -31.17 -4.89 19.23
C ASN A 88 -29.67 -5.24 19.18
N ASN A 89 -29.33 -6.41 19.74
CA ASN A 89 -27.97 -6.91 19.91
C ASN A 89 -27.45 -7.71 18.70
N ASP A 90 -27.90 -7.37 17.51
CA ASP A 90 -27.32 -7.88 16.27
C ASP A 90 -26.46 -6.80 15.59
N ARG A 91 -25.64 -7.22 14.62
CA ARG A 91 -24.70 -6.33 13.91
C ARG A 91 -25.34 -5.14 13.20
N ASN A 92 -26.64 -5.19 12.90
CA ASN A 92 -27.39 -4.10 12.28
C ASN A 92 -28.10 -3.20 13.31
N GLY A 93 -28.02 -3.55 14.60
CA GLY A 93 -28.60 -2.82 15.72
C GLY A 93 -27.61 -1.87 16.39
N ALA A 94 -27.85 -1.58 17.66
CA ALA A 94 -27.02 -0.65 18.43
C ALA A 94 -25.71 -1.32 18.84
N HIS A 95 -24.60 -0.66 18.52
CA HIS A 95 -23.26 -1.12 18.85
C HIS A 95 -22.36 0.09 19.15
N TYR A 96 -21.21 -0.18 19.74
CA TYR A 96 -20.10 0.78 19.75
C TYR A 96 -18.90 0.14 19.05
N SER A 97 -18.08 1.00 18.45
CA SER A 97 -17.01 0.57 17.56
C SER A 97 -15.64 0.95 18.10
N TRP A 98 -14.66 0.07 17.93
CA TRP A 98 -13.25 0.35 18.18
C TRP A 98 -12.43 0.11 16.92
N THR A 99 -11.37 0.89 16.76
CA THR A 99 -10.41 0.68 15.67
C THR A 99 -9.42 -0.41 16.07
N ILE A 100 -9.25 -1.39 15.19
CA ILE A 100 -8.23 -2.44 15.26
C ILE A 100 -7.23 -2.26 14.11
N PRO A 101 -5.97 -2.68 14.27
CA PRO A 101 -4.96 -2.51 13.21
C PRO A 101 -5.19 -3.45 12.03
N ASP A 102 -5.62 -4.69 12.30
CA ASP A 102 -5.81 -5.76 11.31
C ASP A 102 -6.85 -6.76 11.86
N ALA A 103 -7.81 -7.16 11.02
CA ALA A 103 -8.82 -8.14 11.34
C ALA A 103 -8.31 -9.60 11.31
N ASP A 104 -7.30 -9.93 10.50
CA ASP A 104 -6.80 -11.29 10.32
C ASP A 104 -6.26 -11.93 11.62
N PRO A 105 -5.32 -11.34 12.37
CA PRO A 105 -4.81 -11.93 13.61
C PRO A 105 -5.88 -12.00 14.70
N ILE A 106 -6.83 -11.06 14.70
CA ILE A 106 -7.97 -11.06 15.63
C ILE A 106 -8.90 -12.23 15.32
N GLU A 107 -9.25 -12.45 14.06
CA GLU A 107 -10.07 -13.60 13.66
C GLU A 107 -9.43 -14.92 14.08
N GLN A 108 -8.11 -15.10 13.87
CA GLN A 108 -7.39 -16.29 14.31
C GLN A 108 -7.46 -16.50 15.82
N TYR A 109 -7.33 -15.41 16.60
CA TYR A 109 -7.47 -15.46 18.04
C TYR A 109 -8.90 -15.85 18.46
N LEU A 110 -9.93 -15.26 17.85
CA LEU A 110 -11.33 -15.56 18.13
C LEU A 110 -11.69 -17.02 17.83
N LEU A 111 -11.22 -17.55 16.69
CA LEU A 111 -11.35 -18.95 16.33
C LEU A 111 -10.68 -19.87 17.36
N LYS A 112 -9.47 -19.53 17.81
CA LYS A 112 -8.71 -20.31 18.80
C LYS A 112 -9.41 -20.41 20.15
N ILE A 113 -10.05 -19.34 20.61
CA ILE A 113 -10.78 -19.32 21.89
C ILE A 113 -12.24 -19.77 21.75
N GLY A 114 -12.73 -19.99 20.53
CA GLY A 114 -14.10 -20.39 20.25
C GLY A 114 -15.13 -19.30 20.54
N LEU A 115 -14.77 -18.02 20.45
CA LEU A 115 -15.71 -16.91 20.63
C LEU A 115 -16.49 -16.68 19.32
N PRO A 116 -17.83 -16.70 19.33
CA PRO A 116 -18.62 -16.40 18.13
C PRO A 116 -18.39 -14.97 17.64
N TYR A 117 -18.27 -14.80 16.33
CA TYR A 117 -18.10 -13.50 15.69
C TYR A 117 -18.76 -13.48 14.31
N HIS A 118 -18.97 -12.27 13.78
CA HIS A 118 -19.34 -12.05 12.38
C HIS A 118 -18.28 -11.18 11.70
N ARG A 119 -17.72 -11.63 10.57
CA ARG A 119 -16.75 -10.88 9.77
C ARG A 119 -17.38 -10.40 8.47
N GLN A 120 -17.10 -9.15 8.08
CA GLN A 120 -17.50 -8.62 6.77
C GLN A 120 -16.50 -7.60 6.24
N GLN A 121 -16.47 -7.45 4.91
CA GLN A 121 -15.73 -6.40 4.25
C GLN A 121 -16.66 -5.22 3.93
N ARG A 122 -16.22 -4.01 4.27
CA ARG A 122 -16.91 -2.76 3.94
C ARG A 122 -16.76 -2.43 2.45
N PHE A 123 -17.58 -1.51 1.96
CA PHE A 123 -17.51 -1.03 0.57
C PHE A 123 -16.16 -0.37 0.23
N ASP A 124 -15.44 0.16 1.23
CA ASP A 124 -14.12 0.77 1.09
C ASP A 124 -12.96 -0.24 1.25
N GLY A 125 -13.27 -1.54 1.39
CA GLY A 125 -12.28 -2.61 1.45
C GLY A 125 -11.79 -2.96 2.85
N ALA A 126 -12.02 -2.11 3.85
CA ALA A 126 -11.66 -2.37 5.25
C ALA A 126 -12.52 -3.49 5.87
N TRP A 127 -11.95 -4.30 6.75
CA TRP A 127 -12.66 -5.36 7.45
C TRP A 127 -13.31 -4.89 8.75
N GLN A 128 -14.41 -5.54 9.10
CA GLN A 128 -15.10 -5.39 10.37
C GLN A 128 -15.34 -6.77 10.98
N ILE A 129 -15.13 -6.87 12.29
CA ILE A 129 -15.48 -8.04 13.10
C ILE A 129 -16.44 -7.60 14.20
N TYR A 130 -17.58 -8.28 14.31
CA TYR A 130 -18.56 -8.06 15.38
C TYR A 130 -18.45 -9.20 16.38
N ILE A 131 -18.26 -8.87 17.65
CA ILE A 131 -18.34 -9.79 18.79
C ILE A 131 -19.39 -9.30 19.77
N THR A 132 -19.85 -10.18 20.67
CA THR A 132 -20.78 -9.82 21.74
C THR A 132 -20.15 -10.06 23.10
N ASP A 133 -20.32 -9.12 24.02
CA ASP A 133 -19.92 -9.31 25.41
C ASP A 133 -20.91 -10.21 26.20
N PRO A 134 -20.64 -10.54 27.47
CA PRO A 134 -21.50 -11.44 28.26
C PRO A 134 -22.94 -10.96 28.47
N ASP A 135 -23.19 -9.64 28.42
CA ASP A 135 -24.52 -9.04 28.54
C ASP A 135 -25.23 -8.93 27.17
N GLY A 136 -24.49 -9.16 26.08
CA GLY A 136 -24.96 -9.08 24.70
C GLY A 136 -24.74 -7.72 24.05
N TYR A 137 -23.89 -6.85 24.58
CA TYR A 137 -23.48 -5.64 23.86
C TYR A 137 -22.65 -6.03 22.64
N VAL A 138 -23.01 -5.47 21.49
CA VAL A 138 -22.28 -5.68 20.24
C VAL A 138 -21.09 -4.73 20.18
N ILE A 139 -19.91 -5.29 19.97
CA ILE A 139 -18.65 -4.58 19.78
C ILE A 139 -18.25 -4.73 18.33
N GLU A 140 -18.13 -3.61 17.61
CA GLU A 140 -17.67 -3.58 16.23
C GLU A 140 -16.18 -3.22 16.18
N LEU A 141 -15.33 -4.18 15.84
CA LEU A 141 -13.90 -4.00 15.63
C LEU A 141 -13.67 -3.64 14.17
N ASN A 142 -13.20 -2.42 13.90
CA ASN A 142 -13.04 -1.87 12.55
C ASN A 142 -11.56 -1.69 12.20
N GLU A 143 -11.15 -2.18 11.04
CA GLU A 143 -9.94 -1.64 10.41
C GLU A 143 -10.15 -0.15 10.06
N PRO A 144 -9.05 0.63 9.99
CA PRO A 144 -9.12 1.98 9.48
C PRO A 144 -9.68 2.01 8.07
N LYS A 145 -10.35 3.12 7.72
CA LYS A 145 -10.74 3.35 6.33
C LYS A 145 -9.51 3.30 5.43
N VAL A 146 -9.55 2.45 4.40
CA VAL A 146 -8.51 2.44 3.36
C VAL A 146 -8.70 3.67 2.49
N ILE A 147 -7.75 4.60 2.56
CA ILE A 147 -7.77 5.82 1.76
C ILE A 147 -6.85 5.61 0.57
N TRP A 148 -7.46 5.44 -0.60
CA TRP A 148 -6.76 5.37 -1.87
C TRP A 148 -6.44 6.77 -2.39
N GLN A 149 -5.18 7.02 -2.70
CA GLN A 149 -4.73 8.14 -3.51
C GLN A 149 -4.70 7.69 -4.97
N ASN A 150 -5.39 8.41 -5.85
CA ASN A 150 -5.28 8.20 -7.29
C ASN A 150 -3.98 8.83 -7.78
N LEU A 151 -3.10 8.01 -8.38
CA LEU A 151 -1.88 8.50 -9.04
C LEU A 151 -2.17 8.96 -10.46
N PHE A 152 -3.17 8.35 -11.12
CA PHE A 152 -3.72 8.84 -12.37
C PHE A 152 -5.08 9.51 -12.13
N ASN A 153 -5.26 10.74 -12.62
CA ASN A 153 -6.42 11.58 -12.32
C ASN A 153 -7.55 11.53 -13.36
N ASP A 154 -7.46 10.60 -14.33
CA ASP A 154 -8.39 10.42 -15.46
C ASP A 154 -8.50 11.61 -16.44
N GLN A 155 -7.69 12.64 -16.28
CA GLN A 155 -7.77 13.88 -17.07
C GLN A 155 -6.50 14.13 -17.87
N ASP A 156 -5.34 14.09 -17.21
CA ASP A 156 -4.04 14.40 -17.78
C ASP A 156 -2.92 13.60 -17.07
N LEU A 157 -1.67 13.95 -17.36
CA LEU A 157 -0.49 13.33 -16.76
C LEU A 157 0.09 14.18 -15.61
N ALA A 158 -0.71 15.07 -15.00
CA ALA A 158 -0.26 15.80 -13.82
C ALA A 158 0.13 14.83 -12.70
N GLY A 159 1.25 15.10 -12.04
CA GLY A 159 1.85 14.19 -11.04
C GLY A 159 2.88 13.22 -11.62
N TRP A 160 3.09 13.22 -12.93
CA TRP A 160 4.06 12.36 -13.61
C TRP A 160 5.13 13.19 -14.35
N ASP A 161 6.33 12.65 -14.42
CA ASP A 161 7.40 13.07 -15.32
C ASP A 161 7.56 12.00 -16.41
N THR A 162 7.74 12.43 -17.66
CA THR A 162 8.05 11.54 -18.78
C THR A 162 9.54 11.60 -19.07
N TYR A 163 10.13 10.49 -19.49
CA TYR A 163 11.51 10.46 -19.94
C TYR A 163 11.61 9.54 -21.14
N LEU A 164 12.32 10.00 -22.17
CA LEU A 164 12.61 9.22 -23.36
C LEU A 164 14.12 9.11 -23.55
N GLY A 165 14.60 7.87 -23.65
CA GLY A 165 16.00 7.55 -23.81
C GLY A 165 16.51 7.80 -25.23
N PRO A 166 17.73 7.33 -25.54
CA PRO A 166 18.29 7.38 -26.89
C PRO A 166 17.43 6.61 -27.89
N GLN A 167 17.18 7.20 -29.05
CA GLN A 167 16.39 6.53 -30.08
C GLN A 167 17.09 5.24 -30.54
N PHE A 168 16.32 4.16 -30.68
CA PHE A 168 16.83 2.95 -31.34
C PHE A 168 17.15 3.25 -32.81
N PRO A 169 18.38 2.96 -33.28
CA PRO A 169 18.71 3.11 -34.68
C PRO A 169 17.86 2.15 -35.53
N ALA A 170 17.53 2.55 -36.75
CA ALA A 170 16.71 1.73 -37.65
C ALA A 170 17.41 0.42 -38.07
N THR A 171 18.72 0.32 -37.89
CA THR A 171 19.53 -0.86 -38.19
C THR A 171 20.61 -1.03 -37.13
N GLY A 172 20.69 -2.21 -36.52
CA GLY A 172 21.67 -2.52 -35.47
C GLY A 172 21.24 -2.06 -34.07
N GLU A 173 22.05 -2.35 -33.06
CA GLU A 173 21.73 -2.06 -31.64
C GLU A 173 22.74 -1.10 -30.98
N ASP A 174 23.74 -0.63 -31.73
CA ASP A 174 24.73 0.31 -31.19
C ASP A 174 24.12 1.69 -31.02
N ARG A 175 23.98 2.10 -29.76
CA ARG A 175 23.43 3.40 -29.34
C ARG A 175 24.51 4.30 -28.77
N THR A 176 25.78 3.92 -28.91
CA THR A 176 26.91 4.66 -28.33
C THR A 176 26.93 6.09 -28.88
N GLY A 177 26.90 7.07 -27.97
CA GLY A 177 26.95 8.49 -28.33
C GLY A 177 25.61 9.11 -28.78
N ILE A 178 24.54 8.32 -28.92
CA ILE A 178 23.20 8.85 -29.18
C ILE A 178 22.66 9.47 -27.89
N GLN A 179 22.28 10.75 -27.95
CA GLN A 179 21.73 11.46 -26.79
C GLN A 179 20.28 11.04 -26.53
N PRO A 180 19.84 11.02 -25.26
CA PRO A 180 18.44 10.83 -24.93
C PRO A 180 17.60 11.99 -25.46
N ILE A 181 16.33 11.72 -25.75
CA ILE A 181 15.34 12.77 -26.03
C ILE A 181 15.12 13.62 -24.76
N GLY A 182 15.11 12.96 -23.61
CA GLY A 182 15.23 13.58 -22.31
C GLY A 182 13.93 13.68 -21.51
N LEU A 183 14.04 14.36 -20.38
CA LEU A 183 12.98 14.53 -19.40
C LEU A 183 11.94 15.55 -19.87
N ASN A 184 10.66 15.17 -19.79
CA ASN A 184 9.50 15.99 -20.13
C ASN A 184 9.51 16.54 -21.56
N VAL A 185 10.11 15.78 -22.47
CA VAL A 185 10.14 16.04 -23.91
C VAL A 185 9.57 14.82 -24.63
N ASP A 186 8.33 14.93 -25.10
CA ASP A 186 7.63 13.85 -25.81
C ASP A 186 7.01 14.37 -27.12
N PRO A 187 7.82 14.51 -28.19
CA PRO A 187 7.36 15.09 -29.45
C PRO A 187 6.37 14.20 -30.21
N LYS A 188 6.30 12.90 -29.88
CA LYS A 188 5.44 11.93 -30.56
C LYS A 188 4.16 11.59 -29.78
N GLY A 189 4.02 12.09 -28.56
CA GLY A 189 2.92 11.70 -27.69
C GLY A 189 2.97 10.21 -27.34
N THR A 190 4.18 9.71 -27.07
CA THR A 190 4.43 8.35 -26.56
C THR A 190 3.59 8.11 -25.31
N PHE A 191 3.45 9.13 -24.45
CA PHE A 191 2.60 9.10 -23.27
C PHE A 191 1.39 10.01 -23.48
N SER A 192 0.18 9.46 -23.37
CA SER A 192 -1.05 10.22 -23.61
C SER A 192 -2.20 9.71 -22.75
N VAL A 193 -3.23 10.53 -22.55
CA VAL A 193 -4.49 10.10 -21.94
C VAL A 193 -5.51 9.83 -23.03
N VAL A 194 -6.05 8.62 -23.05
CA VAL A 194 -7.02 8.16 -24.04
C VAL A 194 -8.27 7.59 -23.36
N THR A 195 -9.29 7.29 -24.16
CA THR A 195 -10.41 6.46 -23.73
C THR A 195 -10.26 5.09 -24.38
N GLU A 196 -10.04 4.04 -23.58
CA GLU A 196 -9.92 2.64 -24.02
C GLU A 196 -11.02 1.82 -23.32
N ASP A 197 -11.78 1.00 -24.07
CA ASP A 197 -12.95 0.26 -23.55
C ASP A 197 -13.95 1.12 -22.74
N GLY A 198 -14.12 2.39 -23.12
CA GLY A 198 -15.05 3.31 -22.46
C GLY A 198 -14.54 3.92 -21.14
N VAL A 199 -13.30 3.65 -20.74
CA VAL A 199 -12.68 4.21 -19.53
C VAL A 199 -11.44 5.04 -19.86
N LYS A 200 -11.10 6.00 -18.99
CA LYS A 200 -9.87 6.78 -19.13
C LYS A 200 -8.66 5.92 -18.79
N ALA A 201 -7.61 6.06 -19.59
CA ALA A 201 -6.37 5.32 -19.42
C ALA A 201 -5.17 6.15 -19.86
N ILE A 202 -4.02 5.91 -19.24
CA ILE A 202 -2.72 6.29 -19.78
C ILE A 202 -2.40 5.29 -20.91
N ARG A 203 -2.19 5.80 -22.11
CA ARG A 203 -1.61 5.04 -23.22
C ARG A 203 -0.12 5.33 -23.28
N ILE A 204 0.66 4.26 -23.25
CA ILE A 204 2.08 4.27 -23.61
C ILE A 204 2.19 3.61 -24.98
N SER A 205 2.64 4.35 -25.99
CA SER A 205 2.66 3.83 -27.37
C SER A 205 3.72 2.74 -27.59
N GLY A 206 4.82 2.77 -26.83
CA GLY A 206 5.96 1.88 -27.04
C GLY A 206 6.92 2.31 -28.16
N GLU A 207 6.57 3.33 -28.97
CA GLU A 207 7.38 3.71 -30.14
C GLU A 207 8.77 4.24 -29.77
N GLN A 208 8.88 4.89 -28.61
CA GLN A 208 10.13 5.39 -28.07
C GLN A 208 10.34 4.79 -26.69
N PHE A 209 11.56 4.31 -26.44
CA PHE A 209 11.89 3.71 -25.17
C PHE A 209 12.17 4.77 -24.10
N GLY A 210 11.83 4.45 -22.86
CA GLY A 210 11.83 5.38 -21.74
C GLY A 210 10.55 5.23 -20.93
N GLY A 211 10.37 5.97 -19.86
CA GLY A 211 9.31 5.71 -18.88
C GLY A 211 8.52 6.94 -18.49
N ILE A 212 7.36 6.70 -17.88
CA ILE A 212 6.60 7.71 -17.15
C ILE A 212 6.66 7.40 -15.66
N SER A 213 7.15 8.34 -14.85
CA SER A 213 7.43 8.14 -13.43
C SER A 213 6.70 9.14 -12.55
N THR A 214 6.27 8.72 -11.36
CA THR A 214 5.67 9.62 -10.39
C THR A 214 6.66 10.73 -9.97
N LYS A 215 6.12 11.92 -9.70
CA LYS A 215 6.90 13.02 -9.08
C LYS A 215 7.22 12.70 -7.63
N ASP A 216 6.24 12.13 -6.92
CA ASP A 216 6.39 11.72 -5.53
C ASP A 216 7.07 10.35 -5.41
N GLU A 217 7.62 10.11 -4.23
CA GLU A 217 8.24 8.85 -3.81
C GLU A 217 7.39 8.19 -2.73
N PHE A 218 7.38 6.86 -2.74
CA PHE A 218 6.54 6.06 -1.86
C PHE A 218 7.37 4.99 -1.14
N GLU A 219 6.96 4.70 0.09
CA GLU A 219 7.42 3.60 0.94
C GLU A 219 6.19 3.01 1.65
N ASN A 220 6.25 1.75 2.07
CA ASN A 220 5.20 1.10 2.86
C ASN A 220 3.79 1.29 2.27
N TYR A 221 3.52 0.70 1.10
CA TYR A 221 2.28 0.91 0.38
C TYR A 221 1.73 -0.35 -0.27
N HIS A 222 0.44 -0.32 -0.57
CA HIS A 222 -0.21 -1.15 -1.57
C HIS A 222 -0.49 -0.29 -2.80
N LEU A 223 0.14 -0.62 -3.92
CA LEU A 223 -0.12 -0.06 -5.25
C LEU A 223 -1.05 -1.00 -6.00
N HIS A 224 -2.09 -0.44 -6.61
CA HIS A 224 -3.02 -1.14 -7.48
C HIS A 224 -3.05 -0.45 -8.83
N LEU A 225 -2.99 -1.23 -9.91
CA LEU A 225 -3.22 -0.76 -11.27
C LEU A 225 -3.80 -1.88 -12.14
N GLU A 226 -4.41 -1.48 -13.25
CA GLU A 226 -4.83 -2.39 -14.30
C GLU A 226 -4.10 -2.05 -15.59
N PHE A 227 -3.68 -3.06 -16.35
CA PHE A 227 -3.07 -2.89 -17.66
C PHE A 227 -3.73 -3.73 -18.74
N LYS A 228 -3.60 -3.29 -19.99
CA LYS A 228 -4.03 -4.02 -21.18
C LYS A 228 -3.07 -3.77 -22.33
N TRP A 229 -2.65 -4.84 -23.00
CA TRP A 229 -1.87 -4.73 -24.23
C TRP A 229 -2.70 -4.16 -25.38
N GLY A 230 -2.09 -3.25 -26.13
CA GLY A 230 -2.60 -2.73 -27.39
C GLY A 230 -2.28 -3.65 -28.56
N LYS A 231 -2.21 -3.06 -29.76
CA LYS A 231 -1.99 -3.82 -31.01
C LYS A 231 -0.66 -3.51 -31.67
N HIS A 232 -0.02 -2.44 -31.27
CA HIS A 232 1.17 -1.93 -31.94
C HIS A 232 2.44 -2.42 -31.25
N LYS A 233 3.41 -2.81 -32.08
CA LYS A 233 4.79 -3.10 -31.68
C LYS A 233 5.73 -2.32 -32.59
N TYR A 234 6.84 -1.90 -32.03
CA TYR A 234 7.82 -1.02 -32.65
C TYR A 234 9.21 -1.59 -32.46
N HIS A 235 10.14 -1.12 -33.29
CA HIS A 235 11.54 -1.52 -33.22
C HIS A 235 12.12 -1.36 -31.81
N PRO A 236 12.82 -2.37 -31.26
CA PRO A 236 13.21 -3.68 -31.84
C PRO A 236 12.25 -4.86 -31.57
N LYS A 237 11.04 -4.62 -31.06
CA LYS A 237 10.10 -5.66 -30.59
C LYS A 237 9.06 -6.08 -31.63
N GLU A 238 9.20 -5.74 -32.92
CA GLU A 238 8.19 -6.04 -33.95
C GLU A 238 7.83 -7.53 -34.02
N ASN A 239 8.82 -8.40 -33.82
CA ASN A 239 8.67 -9.85 -33.83
C ASN A 239 8.92 -10.49 -32.45
N ALA A 240 9.06 -9.70 -31.40
CA ALA A 240 9.21 -10.16 -30.02
C ALA A 240 7.89 -10.09 -29.26
N LYS A 241 7.89 -10.58 -28.01
CA LYS A 241 6.82 -10.36 -27.03
C LYS A 241 6.65 -8.86 -26.75
N MET A 242 5.43 -8.44 -26.45
CA MET A 242 5.17 -7.11 -25.92
C MET A 242 5.75 -6.98 -24.51
N ASP A 243 6.37 -5.84 -24.23
CA ASP A 243 7.22 -5.63 -23.06
C ASP A 243 6.98 -4.25 -22.42
N SER A 244 7.00 -4.23 -21.10
CA SER A 244 6.78 -3.09 -20.21
C SER A 244 7.06 -3.56 -18.77
N GLY A 245 6.80 -2.72 -17.79
CA GLY A 245 7.06 -3.08 -16.41
C GLY A 245 6.69 -1.96 -15.45
N VAL A 246 6.42 -2.37 -14.22
CA VAL A 246 6.24 -1.46 -13.08
C VAL A 246 7.54 -1.47 -12.29
N LEU A 247 8.30 -0.39 -12.44
CA LEU A 247 9.54 -0.15 -11.73
C LEU A 247 9.20 0.57 -10.44
N TYR A 248 9.53 -0.03 -9.31
CA TYR A 248 9.19 0.49 -8.00
C TYR A 248 10.44 0.72 -7.14
N HIS A 249 10.28 1.63 -6.19
CA HIS A 249 11.39 2.25 -5.48
C HIS A 249 12.45 2.80 -6.46
N ALA A 250 11.97 3.36 -7.58
CA ALA A 250 12.84 3.93 -8.59
C ALA A 250 13.53 5.19 -8.07
N ASN A 251 14.86 5.22 -8.15
CA ASN A 251 15.70 6.27 -7.58
C ASN A 251 16.79 6.73 -8.57
N GLY A 252 17.45 7.83 -8.23
CA GLY A 252 18.54 8.38 -9.03
C GLY A 252 18.08 9.07 -10.32
N GLU A 253 18.98 9.15 -11.30
CA GLU A 253 18.72 9.78 -12.59
C GLU A 253 17.92 8.85 -13.53
N HIS A 254 17.13 9.44 -14.42
CA HIS A 254 16.51 8.68 -15.51
C HIS A 254 17.56 8.19 -16.50
N GLY A 255 17.37 6.98 -17.01
CA GLY A 255 18.21 6.42 -18.08
C GLY A 255 19.51 5.77 -17.61
N VAL A 256 19.66 5.50 -16.31
CA VAL A 256 20.85 4.81 -15.78
C VAL A 256 20.96 3.36 -16.27
N ASP A 257 19.84 2.66 -16.48
CA ASP A 257 19.85 1.33 -17.12
C ASP A 257 19.70 1.50 -18.63
N TRP A 258 20.79 1.21 -19.35
CA TRP A 258 20.86 1.24 -20.82
C TRP A 258 20.46 2.55 -21.52
N GLY A 259 20.28 3.65 -20.79
CA GLY A 259 19.77 4.92 -21.32
C GLY A 259 18.26 5.12 -21.18
N PHE A 260 17.50 4.20 -20.57
CA PHE A 260 16.02 4.26 -20.54
C PHE A 260 15.43 4.32 -19.13
N TRP A 261 15.92 3.48 -18.22
CA TRP A 261 15.23 3.22 -16.95
C TRP A 261 15.96 3.84 -15.76
N MET A 262 15.19 4.14 -14.72
CA MET A 262 15.76 4.47 -13.41
C MET A 262 16.22 3.20 -12.70
N GLN A 263 17.22 3.30 -11.82
CA GLN A 263 17.57 2.19 -10.92
C GLN A 263 16.37 1.87 -10.04
N SER A 264 15.99 0.60 -9.98
CA SER A 264 14.71 0.18 -9.40
C SER A 264 14.60 -1.33 -9.27
N GLN A 265 13.58 -1.77 -8.54
CA GLN A 265 13.08 -3.13 -8.61
C GLN A 265 12.00 -3.21 -9.68
N GLU A 266 12.00 -4.24 -10.52
CA GLU A 266 11.01 -4.39 -11.59
C GLU A 266 10.03 -5.52 -11.30
N PHE A 267 8.74 -5.16 -11.32
CA PHE A 267 7.64 -6.08 -11.52
C PHE A 267 7.34 -6.12 -13.02
N GLN A 268 7.81 -7.18 -13.67
CA GLN A 268 7.77 -7.38 -15.11
C GLN A 268 6.31 -7.43 -15.63
N ILE A 269 6.05 -6.70 -16.73
CA ILE A 269 4.83 -6.80 -17.53
C ILE A 269 5.25 -7.09 -18.97
N GLN A 270 5.51 -8.38 -19.25
CA GLN A 270 5.80 -8.90 -20.58
C GLN A 270 4.89 -10.11 -20.86
N GLU A 271 4.51 -10.31 -22.12
CA GLU A 271 3.63 -11.43 -22.51
C GLU A 271 4.19 -12.80 -22.07
N GLY A 272 3.47 -13.49 -21.18
CA GLY A 272 3.80 -14.83 -20.67
C GLY A 272 4.73 -14.84 -19.45
N ASP A 273 5.35 -13.72 -19.11
CA ASP A 273 6.27 -13.50 -17.98
C ASP A 273 5.82 -12.39 -17.03
N CYS A 274 4.58 -11.88 -17.18
CA CYS A 274 4.00 -10.89 -16.26
C CYS A 274 3.98 -11.38 -14.81
N GLY A 275 4.76 -10.76 -13.91
CA GLY A 275 4.98 -11.22 -12.54
C GLY A 275 6.42 -11.54 -12.20
N ASP A 276 7.26 -11.78 -13.22
CA ASP A 276 8.69 -12.01 -13.04
C ASP A 276 9.37 -10.80 -12.37
N TYR A 277 10.53 -11.04 -11.79
CA TYR A 277 11.35 -10.02 -11.16
C TYR A 277 12.61 -9.75 -11.95
N TRP A 278 12.94 -8.47 -12.14
CA TRP A 278 14.24 -8.03 -12.65
C TRP A 278 14.87 -6.97 -11.72
N GLY A 279 16.18 -7.10 -11.47
CA GLY A 279 16.97 -6.04 -10.83
C GLY A 279 17.47 -5.02 -11.86
N VAL A 280 17.04 -3.76 -11.76
CA VAL A 280 17.37 -2.71 -12.74
C VAL A 280 18.56 -1.87 -12.26
N ALA A 281 19.56 -1.67 -13.13
CA ALA A 281 20.80 -0.93 -12.81
C ALA A 281 21.46 -1.33 -11.47
N GLY A 282 21.58 -2.65 -11.23
CA GLY A 282 22.27 -3.20 -10.07
C GLY A 282 21.43 -3.34 -8.80
N ALA A 283 20.13 -3.00 -8.84
CA ALA A 283 19.21 -3.32 -7.75
C ALA A 283 19.17 -4.84 -7.48
N VAL A 284 18.87 -5.18 -6.23
CA VAL A 284 19.02 -6.54 -5.70
C VAL A 284 17.82 -6.92 -4.86
N MET A 285 17.38 -8.16 -4.99
CA MET A 285 16.42 -8.83 -4.12
C MET A 285 16.87 -10.25 -3.84
N ASP A 286 16.41 -10.79 -2.71
CA ASP A 286 16.47 -12.21 -2.42
C ASP A 286 15.08 -12.83 -2.65
N VAL A 287 15.03 -14.00 -3.27
CA VAL A 287 13.78 -14.71 -3.58
C VAL A 287 13.93 -16.18 -3.21
N PRO A 288 12.97 -16.80 -2.51
CA PRO A 288 12.95 -18.25 -2.34
C PRO A 288 12.56 -18.93 -3.66
N VAL A 289 13.45 -19.78 -4.17
CA VAL A 289 13.33 -20.35 -5.51
C VAL A 289 13.68 -21.82 -5.56
N LEU A 290 13.11 -22.53 -6.52
CA LEU A 290 13.60 -23.81 -7.01
C LEU A 290 14.38 -23.59 -8.30
N LYS A 291 15.59 -24.14 -8.36
CA LYS A 291 16.36 -24.18 -9.60
C LYS A 291 15.75 -25.20 -10.57
N LYS A 292 15.40 -24.78 -11.77
CA LYS A 292 14.95 -25.64 -12.86
C LYS A 292 15.95 -25.59 -14.01
N GLY A 293 16.63 -26.71 -14.26
CA GLY A 293 17.71 -26.74 -15.25
C GLY A 293 18.90 -25.86 -14.83
N ASP A 294 19.61 -25.31 -15.81
CA ASP A 294 20.90 -24.65 -15.56
C ASP A 294 20.76 -23.17 -15.16
N LYS A 295 19.72 -22.50 -15.66
CA LYS A 295 19.59 -21.02 -15.61
C LYS A 295 18.25 -20.52 -15.05
N ASP A 296 17.24 -21.36 -14.93
CA ASP A 296 15.92 -20.90 -14.53
C ASP A 296 15.77 -21.02 -13.02
N TRP A 297 15.42 -19.91 -12.38
CA TRP A 297 15.13 -19.84 -10.96
C TRP A 297 13.67 -19.46 -10.79
N VAL A 298 12.86 -20.43 -10.38
CA VAL A 298 11.40 -20.27 -10.31
C VAL A 298 10.99 -20.09 -8.87
N PHE A 299 10.20 -19.05 -8.60
CA PHE A 299 9.65 -18.77 -7.28
C PHE A 299 8.97 -20.00 -6.68
N ASP A 300 9.31 -20.29 -5.44
CA ASP A 300 8.64 -21.27 -4.61
C ASP A 300 8.80 -20.82 -3.15
N PRO A 301 7.71 -20.62 -2.39
CA PRO A 301 7.79 -20.15 -1.01
C PRO A 301 8.55 -21.12 -0.09
N LYS A 302 8.78 -22.37 -0.51
CA LYS A 302 9.57 -23.39 0.19
C LYS A 302 10.95 -23.63 -0.43
N GLY A 303 11.30 -22.85 -1.45
CA GLY A 303 12.58 -22.90 -2.14
C GLY A 303 13.73 -22.31 -1.33
N ASP A 304 14.94 -22.44 -1.88
CA ASP A 304 16.14 -21.88 -1.27
C ASP A 304 16.19 -20.37 -1.53
N MET A 305 16.49 -19.60 -0.47
CA MET A 305 16.68 -18.16 -0.59
C MET A 305 17.90 -17.86 -1.47
N THR A 306 17.68 -17.22 -2.61
CA THR A 306 18.72 -16.92 -3.60
C THR A 306 18.76 -15.42 -3.88
N THR A 307 19.96 -14.85 -3.92
CA THR A 307 20.18 -13.43 -4.26
C THR A 307 20.25 -13.23 -5.76
N PHE A 308 19.43 -12.30 -6.27
CA PHE A 308 19.39 -11.89 -7.67
C PHE A 308 20.06 -10.53 -7.83
N ILE A 309 21.20 -10.53 -8.50
CA ILE A 309 22.04 -9.35 -8.73
C ILE A 309 22.74 -9.47 -10.08
N ASP A 310 22.91 -8.34 -10.74
CA ASP A 310 23.67 -8.27 -11.98
C ASP A 310 25.13 -8.73 -11.81
N ASN A 311 25.76 -9.17 -12.89
CA ASN A 311 27.14 -9.67 -12.92
C ASN A 311 27.43 -10.86 -11.98
N SER A 312 26.40 -11.59 -11.55
CA SER A 312 26.53 -12.85 -10.82
C SER A 312 26.21 -14.07 -11.70
N ALA A 313 26.59 -15.27 -11.25
CA ALA A 313 26.24 -16.51 -11.95
C ALA A 313 24.73 -16.83 -11.91
N VAL A 314 24.02 -16.33 -10.89
CA VAL A 314 22.56 -16.43 -10.78
C VAL A 314 21.89 -15.48 -11.77
N GLY A 315 22.46 -14.28 -11.93
CA GLY A 315 21.86 -13.20 -12.68
C GLY A 315 20.85 -12.41 -11.85
N ARG A 316 20.11 -11.55 -12.52
CA ARG A 316 19.21 -10.54 -11.92
C ARG A 316 17.73 -10.82 -12.16
N HIS A 317 17.37 -12.04 -12.53
CA HIS A 317 16.00 -12.43 -12.94
C HIS A 317 15.50 -13.65 -12.17
N ALA A 318 14.30 -13.52 -11.60
CA ALA A 318 13.57 -14.63 -11.01
C ALA A 318 12.22 -14.80 -11.71
N ILE A 319 11.87 -16.05 -12.02
CA ILE A 319 10.64 -16.41 -12.74
C ILE A 319 9.50 -16.59 -11.74
N LYS A 320 8.35 -15.98 -12.04
CA LYS A 320 7.15 -16.07 -11.23
C LYS A 320 6.59 -17.48 -11.13
N ASN A 321 5.77 -17.73 -10.10
CA ASN A 321 4.97 -18.94 -10.00
C ASN A 321 3.79 -18.73 -9.03
N PRO A 322 2.54 -19.00 -9.41
CA PRO A 322 2.07 -19.50 -10.70
C PRO A 322 2.05 -18.42 -11.79
N ASP A 323 1.71 -18.82 -13.02
CA ASP A 323 1.23 -17.89 -14.03
C ASP A 323 -0.25 -17.56 -13.77
N ALA A 324 -0.55 -16.27 -13.74
CA ALA A 324 -1.88 -15.74 -13.50
C ALA A 324 -2.26 -14.67 -14.53
N GLU A 325 -1.47 -14.48 -15.59
CA GLU A 325 -1.77 -13.52 -16.65
C GLU A 325 -3.03 -13.94 -17.43
N ARG A 326 -3.90 -12.97 -17.73
CA ARG A 326 -5.01 -13.18 -18.67
C ARG A 326 -4.49 -13.10 -20.11
N PRO A 327 -5.20 -13.68 -21.09
CA PRO A 327 -4.79 -13.64 -22.49
C PRO A 327 -4.50 -12.21 -22.98
N THR A 328 -3.51 -12.08 -23.88
CA THR A 328 -3.14 -10.80 -24.51
C THR A 328 -4.36 -10.03 -24.99
N GLY A 329 -4.42 -8.74 -24.65
CA GLY A 329 -5.52 -7.84 -24.98
C GLY A 329 -6.69 -7.86 -23.97
N ALA A 330 -6.65 -8.70 -22.94
CA ALA A 330 -7.53 -8.56 -21.78
C ALA A 330 -6.95 -7.58 -20.76
N TRP A 331 -7.81 -6.95 -19.96
CA TRP A 331 -7.38 -6.22 -18.77
C TRP A 331 -6.86 -7.19 -17.72
N ASN A 332 -5.64 -6.97 -17.27
CA ASN A 332 -4.99 -7.61 -16.13
C ASN A 332 -4.96 -6.64 -14.95
N THR A 333 -5.06 -7.18 -13.74
CA THR A 333 -4.87 -6.42 -12.50
C THR A 333 -3.52 -6.77 -11.89
N ILE A 334 -2.81 -5.74 -11.43
CA ILE A 334 -1.55 -5.85 -10.71
C ILE A 334 -1.74 -5.19 -9.35
N ASP A 335 -1.41 -5.93 -8.30
CA ASP A 335 -1.27 -5.41 -6.95
C ASP A 335 0.19 -5.63 -6.50
N LEU A 336 0.83 -4.55 -6.06
CA LEU A 336 2.18 -4.56 -5.50
C LEU A 336 2.09 -4.09 -4.05
N TYR A 337 2.56 -4.94 -3.14
CA TYR A 337 2.66 -4.59 -1.72
C TYR A 337 4.13 -4.44 -1.36
N CYS A 338 4.50 -3.31 -0.76
CA CYS A 338 5.84 -3.03 -0.29
C CYS A 338 5.78 -2.64 1.18
N TYR A 339 6.58 -3.27 2.03
CA TYR A 339 6.76 -2.88 3.43
C TYR A 339 8.19 -3.15 3.87
N GLY A 340 8.88 -2.10 4.33
CA GLY A 340 10.32 -2.16 4.56
C GLY A 340 11.06 -2.57 3.28
N ASP A 341 11.83 -3.65 3.37
CA ASP A 341 12.63 -4.21 2.28
C ASP A 341 11.98 -5.42 1.61
N THR A 342 10.71 -5.71 1.93
CA THR A 342 9.96 -6.85 1.40
C THR A 342 8.88 -6.38 0.43
N ALA A 343 8.73 -7.09 -0.69
CA ALA A 343 7.73 -6.82 -1.71
C ALA A 343 6.95 -8.09 -2.09
N ILE A 344 5.69 -7.94 -2.50
CA ILE A 344 4.82 -9.01 -2.98
C ILE A 344 4.25 -8.62 -4.34
N HIS A 345 4.50 -9.43 -5.35
CA HIS A 345 3.88 -9.29 -6.67
C HIS A 345 2.61 -10.14 -6.73
N VAL A 346 1.49 -9.49 -7.04
CA VAL A 346 0.19 -10.15 -7.20
C VAL A 346 -0.37 -9.83 -8.59
N VAL A 347 -0.68 -10.88 -9.35
CA VAL A 347 -1.28 -10.78 -10.68
C VAL A 347 -2.67 -11.40 -10.62
N ASN A 348 -3.70 -10.63 -10.99
CA ASN A 348 -5.10 -11.07 -11.00
C ASN A 348 -5.55 -11.76 -9.70
N GLY A 349 -5.11 -11.23 -8.55
CA GLY A 349 -5.45 -11.75 -7.22
C GLY A 349 -4.68 -13.02 -6.80
N LYS A 350 -3.65 -13.42 -7.54
CA LYS A 350 -2.74 -14.51 -7.19
C LYS A 350 -1.36 -13.96 -6.85
N VAL A 351 -0.83 -14.33 -5.68
CA VAL A 351 0.59 -14.08 -5.35
C VAL A 351 1.43 -14.90 -6.30
N VAL A 352 2.33 -14.25 -7.03
CA VAL A 352 3.22 -14.90 -8.01
C VAL A 352 4.70 -14.74 -7.68
N MET A 353 5.03 -13.83 -6.75
CA MET A 353 6.39 -13.59 -6.26
C MET A 353 6.32 -12.97 -4.86
N VAL A 354 7.22 -13.38 -3.96
CA VAL A 354 7.54 -12.67 -2.73
C VAL A 354 9.05 -12.42 -2.69
N LEU A 355 9.45 -11.18 -2.47
CA LEU A 355 10.84 -10.72 -2.53
C LEU A 355 11.26 -10.10 -1.22
N TYR A 356 12.50 -10.34 -0.82
CA TYR A 356 13.05 -9.93 0.46
C TYR A 356 14.37 -9.17 0.29
N HIS A 357 14.72 -8.40 1.32
CA HIS A 357 16.02 -7.71 1.43
C HIS A 357 16.32 -6.78 0.24
N SER A 358 15.31 -6.04 -0.23
CA SER A 358 15.47 -5.01 -1.26
C SER A 358 16.63 -4.06 -0.96
N ARG A 359 17.58 -3.98 -1.88
CA ARG A 359 18.79 -3.17 -1.71
C ARG A 359 19.39 -2.73 -3.04
N HIS A 360 20.27 -1.74 -2.98
CA HIS A 360 21.01 -1.27 -4.15
C HIS A 360 22.48 -0.96 -3.79
N PRO A 361 23.39 -0.93 -4.77
CA PRO A 361 24.81 -0.75 -4.51
C PRO A 361 25.12 0.66 -3.99
N LEU A 362 25.93 0.74 -2.93
CA LEU A 362 26.50 1.98 -2.41
C LEU A 362 27.97 1.75 -2.06
N GLY A 363 28.88 2.34 -2.82
CA GLY A 363 30.32 2.09 -2.69
C GLY A 363 30.66 0.61 -2.91
N ASP A 364 31.38 0.01 -1.97
CA ASP A 364 31.72 -1.43 -2.00
C ASP A 364 30.65 -2.33 -1.36
N GLY A 365 29.52 -1.76 -0.92
CA GLY A 365 28.45 -2.46 -0.21
C GLY A 365 27.06 -2.23 -0.78
N PHE A 366 26.05 -2.50 0.05
CA PHE A 366 24.64 -2.30 -0.28
C PHE A 366 23.95 -1.48 0.80
N GLU A 367 22.96 -0.69 0.41
CA GLU A 367 22.01 -0.08 1.35
C GLU A 367 20.57 -0.46 1.00
N PRO A 368 19.63 -0.42 1.96
CA PRO A 368 18.23 -0.78 1.71
C PRO A 368 17.56 0.12 0.67
N LEU A 369 16.84 -0.49 -0.27
CA LEU A 369 16.04 0.21 -1.28
C LEU A 369 14.55 0.07 -0.93
N THR A 370 14.10 0.87 0.04
CA THR A 370 12.77 0.77 0.66
C THR A 370 11.81 1.89 0.25
N LYS A 371 12.28 2.84 -0.57
CA LYS A 371 11.54 4.03 -0.99
C LYS A 371 11.97 4.49 -2.37
N GLY A 372 11.02 4.99 -3.15
CA GLY A 372 11.30 5.70 -4.41
C GLY A 372 10.06 5.89 -5.26
N LYS A 373 10.25 6.32 -6.50
CA LYS A 373 9.17 6.57 -7.46
C LYS A 373 8.56 5.27 -7.98
N ILE A 374 7.39 5.37 -8.59
CA ILE A 374 6.82 4.34 -9.47
C ILE A 374 7.06 4.78 -10.91
N GLN A 375 7.65 3.93 -11.74
CA GLN A 375 7.88 4.16 -13.17
C GLN A 375 7.18 3.07 -13.99
N LEU A 376 6.50 3.47 -15.06
CA LEU A 376 5.91 2.57 -16.05
C LEU A 376 6.75 2.64 -17.34
N GLN A 377 7.20 1.49 -17.83
CA GLN A 377 8.08 1.42 -19.00
C GLN A 377 7.32 1.57 -20.33
N SER A 378 7.95 2.24 -21.29
CA SER A 378 7.63 2.18 -22.72
C SER A 378 8.68 1.31 -23.42
N GLU A 379 8.40 0.04 -23.71
CA GLU A 379 9.42 -0.88 -24.25
C GLU A 379 8.98 -1.56 -25.55
N GLY A 380 8.76 -0.77 -26.61
CA GLY A 380 8.56 -1.31 -27.95
C GLY A 380 7.17 -1.89 -28.21
N ALA A 381 6.23 -1.78 -27.28
CA ALA A 381 4.86 -2.21 -27.45
C ALA A 381 3.86 -1.24 -26.82
N GLU A 382 2.67 -1.17 -27.42
CA GLU A 382 1.57 -0.34 -26.93
C GLU A 382 0.89 -0.99 -25.72
N ILE A 383 0.70 -0.22 -24.66
CA ILE A 383 0.04 -0.64 -23.44
C ILE A 383 -0.83 0.47 -22.87
N PHE A 384 -1.94 0.08 -22.24
CA PHE A 384 -2.88 0.96 -21.57
C PHE A 384 -2.88 0.68 -20.08
N TYR A 385 -2.88 1.72 -19.26
CA TYR A 385 -2.96 1.63 -17.80
C TYR A 385 -4.14 2.44 -17.27
N LYS A 386 -4.87 1.89 -16.31
CA LYS A 386 -5.96 2.58 -15.61
C LYS A 386 -6.00 2.18 -14.14
N SER A 387 -6.90 2.83 -13.38
CA SER A 387 -7.10 2.52 -11.96
C SER A 387 -5.81 2.60 -11.14
N ILE A 388 -4.86 3.47 -11.51
CA ILE A 388 -3.55 3.57 -10.85
C ILE A 388 -3.74 4.33 -9.53
N ARG A 389 -3.68 3.59 -8.42
CA ARG A 389 -3.94 4.13 -7.09
C ARG A 389 -3.03 3.46 -6.07
N ILE A 390 -2.75 4.19 -5.00
CA ILE A 390 -1.84 3.76 -3.94
C ILE A 390 -2.47 4.04 -2.58
N THR A 391 -2.19 3.20 -1.59
CA THR A 391 -2.61 3.42 -0.21
C THR A 391 -1.49 3.02 0.74
N PRO A 392 -1.22 3.81 1.81
CA PRO A 392 -0.21 3.43 2.79
C PRO A 392 -0.65 2.16 3.54
N ILE A 393 0.31 1.30 3.86
CA ILE A 393 0.11 0.11 4.69
C ILE A 393 1.04 0.15 5.90
N THR A 394 0.62 -0.47 7.00
CA THR A 394 1.41 -0.53 8.24
C THR A 394 2.08 -1.88 8.46
N HIS A 395 1.77 -2.86 7.62
CA HIS A 395 2.30 -4.22 7.59
C HIS A 395 1.91 -4.88 6.25
N LEU A 396 2.58 -5.97 5.87
CA LEU A 396 2.13 -6.81 4.75
C LEU A 396 0.95 -7.68 5.19
N PRO A 397 -0.09 -7.85 4.36
CA PRO A 397 -1.20 -8.76 4.70
C PRO A 397 -0.70 -10.20 4.87
N GLU A 398 -0.89 -10.79 6.05
CA GLU A 398 -0.33 -12.12 6.40
C GLU A 398 -0.76 -13.21 5.40
N LYS A 399 -1.99 -13.13 4.89
CA LYS A 399 -2.53 -14.07 3.89
C LYS A 399 -1.78 -14.09 2.55
N LEU A 400 -0.98 -13.06 2.25
CA LEU A 400 -0.21 -12.97 1.01
C LEU A 400 1.22 -13.51 1.16
N LEU A 401 1.66 -13.83 2.39
CA LEU A 401 2.98 -14.38 2.69
C LEU A 401 2.97 -15.92 2.84
N GLN A 402 1.85 -16.58 2.49
CA GLN A 402 1.62 -18.02 2.71
C GLN A 402 2.18 -18.93 1.62
#